data_AF-A0A519V5M8-F1
#
_entry.id   AF-A0A519V5M8-F1
#
_cell.length_a   1.000
_cell.length_b   1.000
_cell.length_c   1.000
_cell.angle_alpha   90.00
_cell.angle_beta   90.00
_cell.angle_gamma   90.00
#
_symmetry.space_group_name_H-M   'P 1'
#
loop_
_entity.id
_entity.type
_entity.pdbx_description
1 polymer ?
#
loop_
_entity_poly.entity_id
_entity_poly.type
_entity_poly.pdbx_seq_one_letter_code
_entity_poly.pdbx_strand_id
1 'polypeptide(L)'
;MKKTLLLLLFAFAVAAAYAQKKTIVYQQMGPRLNKKTVEGIITETYTTQRKGLTFIWFRIGNDTLVHVWKKHLDTTRMKVGARTTFRSVKRLQGNLWRKEQSEIPVISKEN
;
A
#
# COMPACT_ATOMS: atom_id res chain seq x y z
N MET A 1 -16.80 -12.58 -40.58
CA MET A 1 -17.53 -12.09 -39.40
C MET A 1 -17.13 -12.77 -38.08
N LYS A 2 -16.94 -14.11 -38.03
CA LYS A 2 -16.53 -14.80 -36.79
C LYS A 2 -15.14 -14.38 -36.24
N LYS A 3 -14.16 -14.19 -37.14
CA LYS A 3 -12.78 -13.81 -36.74
C LYS A 3 -12.65 -12.36 -36.24
N THR A 4 -13.43 -11.44 -36.80
CA THR A 4 -13.45 -10.02 -36.37
C THR A 4 -14.13 -9.84 -35.02
N LEU A 5 -15.20 -10.59 -34.74
CA LEU A 5 -15.86 -10.58 -33.43
C LEU A 5 -14.94 -11.11 -32.32
N LEU A 6 -14.16 -12.16 -32.61
CA LEU A 6 -13.21 -12.74 -31.65
C LEU A 6 -12.07 -11.76 -31.30
N LEU A 7 -11.54 -11.04 -32.29
CA LEU A 7 -10.55 -9.98 -32.11
C LEU A 7 -11.08 -8.82 -31.26
N LEU A 8 -12.34 -8.42 -31.49
CA LEU A 8 -12.98 -7.37 -30.69
C LEU A 8 -13.15 -7.78 -29.23
N LEU A 9 -13.60 -9.01 -28.98
CA LEU A 9 -13.77 -9.56 -27.63
C LEU A 9 -12.44 -9.65 -26.89
N PHE A 10 -11.37 -10.03 -27.58
CA PHE A 10 -10.04 -10.10 -26.98
C PHE A 10 -9.50 -8.71 -26.63
N ALA A 11 -9.67 -7.72 -27.52
CA ALA A 11 -9.30 -6.33 -27.24
C ALA A 11 -10.09 -5.75 -26.05
N PHE A 12 -11.38 -6.08 -25.94
CA PHE A 12 -12.22 -5.64 -24.82
C PHE A 12 -11.81 -6.28 -23.49
N ALA A 13 -11.50 -7.58 -23.49
CA ALA A 13 -11.05 -8.30 -22.30
C ALA A 13 -9.71 -7.76 -21.78
N VAL A 14 -8.77 -7.45 -22.68
CA VAL A 14 -7.49 -6.84 -22.33
C VAL A 14 -7.69 -5.43 -21.76
N ALA A 15 -8.51 -4.59 -22.41
CA ALA A 15 -8.81 -3.24 -21.93
C ALA A 15 -9.48 -3.26 -20.53
N ALA A 16 -10.41 -4.19 -20.29
CA ALA A 16 -11.05 -4.37 -19.00
C ALA A 16 -10.05 -4.79 -17.90
N ALA A 17 -9.12 -5.70 -18.22
CA ALA A 17 -8.08 -6.12 -17.28
C ALA A 17 -7.14 -4.96 -16.89
N TYR A 18 -6.76 -4.10 -17.83
CA TYR A 18 -5.95 -2.90 -17.53
C TYR A 18 -6.74 -1.86 -16.72
N ALA A 19 -8.03 -1.67 -16.99
CA ALA A 19 -8.90 -0.77 -16.21
C ALA A 19 -9.13 -1.27 -14.77
N GLN A 20 -9.01 -2.57 -14.53
CA GLN A 20 -9.14 -3.20 -13.21
C GLN A 20 -7.85 -3.16 -12.37
N LYS A 21 -6.74 -2.59 -12.87
CA LYS A 21 -5.52 -2.43 -12.07
C LYS A 21 -5.77 -1.41 -10.96
N LYS A 22 -6.27 -1.89 -9.82
CA LYS A 22 -6.68 -1.09 -8.67
C LYS A 22 -5.49 -0.29 -8.16
N THR A 23 -5.58 1.03 -8.24
CA THR A 23 -4.52 1.93 -7.80
C THR A 23 -4.35 1.82 -6.29
N ILE A 24 -3.16 1.42 -5.84
CA ILE A 24 -2.84 1.40 -4.41
C ILE A 24 -2.86 2.84 -3.87
N VAL A 25 -3.64 3.03 -2.81
CA VAL A 25 -3.75 4.27 -2.05
C VAL A 25 -2.70 4.27 -0.95
N TYR A 26 -1.76 5.20 -1.07
CA TYR A 26 -0.73 5.43 -0.06
C TYR A 26 -1.24 6.44 0.96
N GLN A 27 -1.09 6.13 2.24
CA GLN A 27 -1.48 6.98 3.35
C GLN A 27 -0.34 7.05 4.35
N GLN A 28 -0.26 8.15 5.10
CA GLN A 28 0.67 8.31 6.21
C GLN A 28 -0.13 8.54 7.48
N MET A 29 0.21 7.79 8.52
CA MET A 29 -0.24 8.02 9.89
C MET A 29 0.74 8.96 10.61
N GLY A 30 0.19 9.90 11.36
CA GLY A 30 0.97 10.75 12.25
C GLY A 30 0.08 11.66 13.09
N PRO A 31 0.57 12.10 14.25
CA PRO A 31 -0.16 13.05 15.08
C PRO A 31 -0.43 14.33 14.27
N ARG A 32 -1.63 14.90 14.44
CA ARG A 32 -2.05 16.19 13.88
C ARG A 32 -2.12 16.27 12.34
N LEU A 33 -2.11 15.15 11.62
CA LEU A 33 -2.23 15.18 10.15
C LEU A 33 -3.63 15.54 9.65
N ASN A 34 -4.64 14.74 10.02
CA ASN A 34 -6.05 14.95 9.68
C ASN A 34 -6.92 14.21 10.73
N LYS A 35 -8.25 14.34 10.66
CA LYS A 35 -9.21 13.56 11.48
C LYS A 35 -9.63 12.23 10.81
N LYS A 36 -9.08 11.89 9.64
CA LYS A 36 -9.39 10.65 8.93
C LYS A 36 -8.80 9.44 9.64
N THR A 37 -9.46 8.30 9.47
CA THR A 37 -9.14 7.01 10.08
C THR A 37 -9.13 5.93 9.01
N VAL A 38 -8.24 4.96 9.12
CA VAL A 38 -8.26 3.71 8.34
C VAL A 38 -8.35 2.56 9.31
N GLU A 39 -9.28 1.64 9.09
CA GLU A 39 -9.43 0.44 9.89
C GLU A 39 -9.43 -0.78 8.99
N GLY A 40 -8.79 -1.85 9.45
CA GLY A 40 -8.91 -3.16 8.84
C GLY A 40 -7.91 -4.16 9.38
N ILE A 41 -7.88 -5.33 8.75
CA ILE A 41 -6.91 -6.37 9.04
C ILE A 41 -5.62 -6.06 8.27
N ILE A 42 -4.49 -6.11 8.97
CA ILE A 42 -3.17 -5.99 8.36
C ILE A 42 -2.88 -7.28 7.60
N THR A 43 -2.78 -7.21 6.28
CA THR A 43 -2.51 -8.37 5.43
C THR A 43 -1.02 -8.58 5.21
N GLU A 44 -0.27 -7.49 5.10
CA GLU A 44 1.16 -7.52 4.82
C GLU A 44 1.85 -6.34 5.50
N THR A 45 3.15 -6.50 5.78
CA THR A 45 4.00 -5.43 6.31
C THR A 45 5.26 -5.34 5.46
N TYR A 46 5.66 -4.12 5.10
CA TYR A 46 6.86 -3.88 4.29
C TYR A 46 7.69 -2.77 4.89
N THR A 47 8.99 -2.83 4.63
CA THR A 47 9.91 -1.76 4.95
C THR A 47 10.57 -1.29 3.67
N THR A 48 10.61 0.02 3.46
CA THR A 48 11.30 0.65 2.33
C THR A 48 12.28 1.69 2.82
N GLN A 49 13.41 1.88 2.13
CA GLN A 49 14.35 2.96 2.41
C GLN A 49 14.31 4.03 1.32
N ARG A 50 14.49 5.29 1.72
CA ARG A 50 14.63 6.41 0.78
C ARG A 50 15.39 7.55 1.45
N LYS A 51 16.46 8.05 0.82
CA LYS A 51 17.26 9.17 1.36
C LYS A 51 17.75 8.90 2.80
N GLY A 52 18.14 7.65 3.09
CA GLY A 52 18.54 7.23 4.45
C GLY A 52 17.41 7.13 5.48
N LEU A 53 16.16 7.36 5.10
CA LEU A 53 15.00 7.20 5.98
C LEU A 53 14.31 5.86 5.74
N THR A 54 13.98 5.18 6.84
CA THR A 54 13.22 3.92 6.82
C THR A 54 11.72 4.21 6.97
N PHE A 55 10.92 3.64 6.07
CA PHE A 55 9.46 3.76 6.04
C PHE A 55 8.85 2.38 6.27
N ILE A 56 8.00 2.26 7.29
CA ILE A 56 7.28 1.03 7.65
C ILE A 56 5.85 1.13 7.14
N TRP A 57 5.43 0.18 6.32
CA TRP A 57 4.16 0.16 5.63
C TRP A 57 3.30 -1.01 6.06
N PHE A 58 2.04 -0.75 6.36
CA PHE A 58 1.02 -1.77 6.63
C PHE A 58 0.01 -1.82 5.50
N ARG A 59 -0.20 -3.00 4.94
CA ARG A 59 -1.26 -3.22 3.95
C ARG A 59 -2.57 -3.52 4.64
N ILE A 60 -3.60 -2.75 4.30
CA ILE A 60 -4.96 -2.91 4.78
C ILE A 60 -5.83 -3.28 3.59
N GLY A 61 -6.36 -4.50 3.59
CA GLY A 61 -7.08 -5.06 2.45
C GLY A 61 -6.20 -5.13 1.18
N ASN A 62 -6.79 -4.85 0.02
CA ASN A 62 -6.11 -5.03 -1.26
C ASN A 62 -5.52 -3.75 -1.84
N ASP A 63 -5.99 -2.57 -1.42
CA ASP A 63 -5.71 -1.30 -2.09
C ASP A 63 -5.11 -0.22 -1.20
N THR A 64 -4.92 -0.46 0.10
CA THR A 64 -4.47 0.59 1.01
C THR A 64 -3.15 0.22 1.66
N LEU A 65 -2.17 1.12 1.56
CA LEU A 65 -0.90 1.07 2.30
C LEU A 65 -0.81 2.26 3.26
N VAL A 66 -0.61 1.98 4.54
CA VAL A 66 -0.43 3.00 5.58
C VAL A 66 1.01 3.00 6.06
N HIS A 67 1.71 4.09 5.83
CA HIS A 67 3.01 4.37 6.42
C HIS A 67 2.85 4.80 7.87
N VAL A 68 3.67 4.20 8.74
CA VAL A 68 3.79 4.57 10.15
C VAL A 68 5.26 4.83 10.48
N TRP A 69 5.53 5.99 11.08
CA TRP A 69 6.88 6.29 11.57
C TRP A 69 7.24 5.36 12.72
N LYS A 70 8.51 4.95 12.82
CA LYS A 70 9.01 4.08 13.90
C LYS A 70 8.60 4.55 15.31
N LYS A 71 8.62 5.86 15.57
CA LYS A 71 8.19 6.46 16.85
C LYS A 71 6.70 6.34 17.19
N HIS A 72 5.88 5.90 16.24
CA HIS A 72 4.43 5.71 16.39
C HIS A 72 4.01 4.25 16.17
N LEU A 73 5.00 3.36 16.03
CA LEU A 73 4.78 1.94 15.84
C LEU A 73 4.33 1.32 17.16
N ASP A 74 3.18 0.66 17.15
CA ASP A 74 2.73 -0.19 18.24
C ASP A 74 2.93 -1.65 17.81
N THR A 75 4.04 -2.26 18.20
CA THR A 75 4.40 -3.63 17.79
C THR A 75 3.44 -4.70 18.30
N THR A 76 2.63 -4.40 19.33
CA THR A 76 1.66 -5.35 19.87
C THR A 76 0.41 -5.45 19.01
N ARG A 77 0.02 -4.33 18.36
CA ARG A 77 -1.20 -4.22 17.56
C ARG A 77 -0.92 -4.13 16.06
N MET A 78 0.22 -3.61 15.64
CA MET A 78 0.59 -3.40 14.23
C MET A 78 1.39 -4.59 13.70
N LYS A 79 0.72 -5.74 13.56
CA LYS A 79 1.28 -6.98 13.00
C LYS A 79 0.29 -7.65 12.04
N VAL A 80 0.81 -8.48 11.13
CA VAL A 80 -0.01 -9.23 10.18
C VAL A 80 -1.07 -10.06 10.91
N GLY A 81 -2.30 -10.05 10.40
CA GLY A 81 -3.47 -10.70 10.99
C GLY A 81 -4.19 -9.88 12.07
N ALA A 82 -3.57 -8.82 12.61
CA ALA A 82 -4.23 -7.98 13.60
C ALA A 82 -5.22 -7.00 12.95
N ARG A 83 -6.38 -6.81 13.60
CA ARG A 83 -7.33 -5.74 13.27
C ARG A 83 -6.88 -4.45 13.96
N THR A 84 -6.59 -3.42 13.17
CA THR A 84 -5.98 -2.18 13.64
C THR A 84 -6.64 -0.95 13.05
N THR A 85 -6.75 0.09 13.87
CA THR A 85 -7.29 1.39 13.49
C THR A 85 -6.17 2.43 13.47
N PHE A 86 -5.80 2.90 12.29
CA PHE A 86 -4.82 3.97 12.09
C PHE A 86 -5.52 5.32 12.16
N ARG A 87 -5.25 6.07 13.23
CA ARG A 87 -5.82 7.41 13.45
C ARG A 87 -4.92 8.49 12.88
N SER A 88 -5.53 9.62 12.54
CA SER A 88 -4.85 10.76 11.94
C SER A 88 -4.04 10.41 10.70
N VAL A 89 -4.73 9.85 9.72
CA VAL A 89 -4.15 9.51 8.42
C VAL A 89 -4.32 10.63 7.40
N LYS A 90 -3.29 10.86 6.58
CA LYS A 90 -3.33 11.72 5.40
C LYS A 90 -2.98 10.91 4.17
N ARG A 91 -3.79 11.03 3.12
CA ARG A 91 -3.48 10.45 1.81
C ARG A 91 -2.23 11.10 1.25
N LEU A 92 -1.27 10.29 0.85
CA LEU A 92 -0.07 10.73 0.17
C LEU A 92 -0.40 10.89 -1.31
N GLN A 93 -0.07 12.07 -1.87
CA GLN A 93 -0.25 12.30 -3.29
C GLN A 93 0.91 11.71 -4.08
N GLY A 94 0.55 10.97 -5.13
CA GLY A 94 1.47 10.58 -6.19
C GLY A 94 2.26 9.28 -5.97
N ASN A 95 2.74 8.80 -7.11
CA ASN A 95 3.62 7.64 -7.30
C ASN A 95 4.98 7.71 -6.58
N LEU A 96 5.22 8.77 -5.80
CA LEU A 96 6.45 9.07 -5.05
C LEU A 96 6.72 8.10 -3.90
N TRP A 97 5.72 7.29 -3.54
CA TRP A 97 5.76 6.37 -2.40
C TRP A 97 5.73 4.90 -2.83
N ARG A 98 5.83 4.65 -4.15
CA ARG A 98 5.86 3.29 -4.70
C ARG A 98 7.16 2.60 -4.28
N LYS A 99 7.02 1.31 -3.93
CA LYS A 99 8.10 0.36 -3.67
C LYS A 99 9.14 0.31 -4.80
N GLU A 100 8.74 0.62 -6.03
CA GLU A 100 9.62 0.68 -7.22
C GLU A 100 10.65 1.82 -7.17
N GLN A 101 10.40 2.85 -6.35
CA GLN A 101 11.29 4.02 -6.18
C GLN A 101 12.07 4.00 -4.86
N SER A 102 11.92 2.94 -4.05
CA SER A 102 12.71 2.77 -2.84
C SER A 102 14.06 2.13 -3.15
N GLU A 103 15.09 2.56 -2.42
CA GLU A 103 16.37 1.87 -2.38
C GLU A 103 16.12 0.44 -1.85
N ILE A 104 16.75 -0.55 -2.52
CA ILE A 104 16.53 -2.01 -2.42
C ILE A 104 16.44 -2.50 -0.95
N PRO A 105 15.66 -3.56 -0.63
CA PRO A 105 15.27 -3.92 0.74
C PRO A 105 16.43 -4.21 1.69
N VAL A 106 16.26 -3.80 2.95
CA VAL A 106 17.03 -4.39 4.07
C VAL A 106 16.45 -5.77 4.31
N ILE A 107 17.21 -6.80 3.96
CA ILE A 107 16.97 -8.16 4.46
C ILE A 107 17.25 -8.08 5.96
N SER A 108 16.20 -8.11 6.80
CA SER A 108 16.41 -8.29 8.24
C SER A 108 17.01 -9.67 8.44
N LYS A 109 18.30 -9.73 8.81
CA LYS A 109 18.84 -10.95 9.39
C LYS A 109 18.13 -11.16 10.72
N GLU A 110 17.30 -12.19 10.81
CA GLU A 110 16.92 -12.76 12.11
C GLU A 110 18.22 -13.14 12.83
N ASN A 111 18.38 -12.65 14.05
CA ASN A 111 19.30 -13.20 15.04
C ASN A 111 18.46 -13.94 16.07
#